data_AF-A0A5N5ICX7-F1
#
_entry.id   AF-A0A5N5ICX7-F1
#
_cell.length_a   1.000
_cell.length_b   1.000
_cell.length_c   1.000
_cell.angle_alpha   90.00
_cell.angle_beta   90.00
_cell.angle_gamma   90.00
#
_symmetry.space_group_name_H-M   'P 1'
#
loop_
_entity.id
_entity.type
_entity.pdbx_description
1 polymer ?
#
loop_
_entity_poly.entity_id
_entity_poly.type
_entity_poly.pdbx_seq_one_letter_code
_entity_poly.pdbx_strand_id
1 'polypeptide(L)'
;MRRRRGGISGFTNEVRKYSASRKVVKKAICKALGTLRSSLKKGTFSSTNKDNVAVALIGALREVEAVTLTVFESLLSFISGAKSQSKMSGWSFVSKLMLTKKVACDEEDQADLNEFADVDAALNSLLCQEAGKSDNAVDGENVQRELQQLELCSQDLEEGLEGLFRRLIKNRVSLLNTLSN
;
A
#
# COMPACT_ATOMS: atom_id res chain seq x y z
N MET A 1 -25.36 39.98 11.27
CA MET A 1 -24.44 38.90 11.69
C MET A 1 -24.50 37.78 10.64
N ARG A 2 -23.53 37.71 9.72
CA ARG A 2 -23.54 36.77 8.57
C ARG A 2 -22.82 35.48 8.97
N ARG A 3 -23.56 34.38 9.14
CA ARG A 3 -22.98 33.07 9.46
C ARG A 3 -22.10 32.61 8.28
N ARG A 4 -20.79 32.46 8.51
CA ARG A 4 -19.84 31.89 7.54
C ARG A 4 -20.22 30.44 7.25
N ARG A 5 -20.92 30.21 6.15
CA ARG A 5 -21.19 28.90 5.55
C ARG A 5 -19.91 28.40 4.84
N GLY A 6 -18.82 28.25 5.59
CA GLY A 6 -17.50 27.89 5.05
C GLY A 6 -16.93 26.57 5.59
N GLY A 7 -17.55 25.97 6.62
CA GLY A 7 -16.99 24.78 7.28
C GLY A 7 -17.14 23.48 6.48
N ILE A 8 -18.32 23.25 5.89
CA ILE A 8 -18.63 21.96 5.23
C ILE A 8 -17.96 21.88 3.85
N SER A 9 -18.04 22.95 3.05
CA SER A 9 -17.40 23.02 1.72
C SER A 9 -15.86 22.98 1.78
N GLY A 10 -15.27 23.43 2.89
CA GLY A 10 -13.83 23.36 3.12
C GLY A 10 -13.37 21.93 3.39
N PHE A 11 -14.08 21.22 4.27
CA PHE A 11 -13.78 19.83 4.62
C PHE A 11 -13.79 18.91 3.39
N THR A 12 -14.80 19.02 2.53
CA THR A 12 -14.89 18.11 1.38
C THR A 12 -13.93 18.44 0.24
N ASN A 13 -13.44 19.67 0.18
CA ASN A 13 -12.29 19.99 -0.64
C ASN A 13 -11.02 19.27 -0.14
N GLU A 14 -10.80 19.20 1.18
CA GLU A 14 -9.67 18.44 1.74
C GLU A 14 -9.80 16.94 1.52
N VAL A 15 -11.01 16.37 1.68
CA VAL A 15 -11.27 14.96 1.36
C VAL A 15 -10.97 14.67 -0.13
N ARG A 16 -11.33 15.59 -1.03
CA ARG A 16 -11.01 15.46 -2.46
C ARG A 16 -9.51 15.53 -2.73
N LYS A 17 -8.77 16.42 -2.06
CA LYS A 17 -7.29 16.49 -2.17
C LYS A 17 -6.63 15.21 -1.66
N TYR A 18 -7.04 14.70 -0.50
CA TYR A 18 -6.59 13.42 0.01
C TYR A 18 -6.85 12.31 -1.01
N SER A 19 -8.07 12.19 -1.53
CA SER A 19 -8.43 11.19 -2.54
C SER A 19 -7.57 11.29 -3.81
N ALA A 20 -7.27 12.51 -4.28
CA ALA A 20 -6.38 12.72 -5.41
C ALA A 20 -4.94 12.26 -5.10
N SER A 21 -4.39 12.66 -3.95
CA SER A 21 -3.07 12.21 -3.48
C SER A 21 -2.99 10.68 -3.37
N ARG A 22 -4.02 10.08 -2.77
CA ARG A 22 -4.14 8.63 -2.57
C ARG A 22 -4.11 7.87 -3.89
N LYS A 23 -4.79 8.37 -4.93
CA LYS A 23 -4.75 7.78 -6.29
C LYS A 23 -3.35 7.82 -6.88
N VAL A 24 -2.60 8.90 -6.65
CA VAL A 24 -1.20 9.00 -7.11
C VAL A 24 -0.34 7.96 -6.41
N VAL A 25 -0.47 7.81 -5.08
CA VAL A 25 0.24 6.81 -4.28
C VAL A 25 -0.07 5.39 -4.76
N LYS A 26 -1.35 5.01 -4.87
CA LYS A 26 -1.76 3.68 -5.37
C LYS A 26 -1.19 3.39 -6.75
N LYS A 27 -1.20 4.39 -7.65
CA LYS A 27 -0.61 4.24 -9.00
C LYS A 27 0.90 4.02 -8.96
N ALA A 28 1.62 4.73 -8.09
CA ALA A 28 3.05 4.55 -7.91
C ALA A 28 3.35 3.14 -7.34
N ILE A 29 2.58 2.70 -6.36
CA ILE A 29 2.66 1.36 -5.78
C ILE A 29 2.44 0.27 -6.83
N CYS A 30 1.38 0.37 -7.65
CA CYS A 30 1.12 -0.61 -8.70
C CYS A 30 2.30 -0.74 -9.68
N LYS A 31 2.94 0.38 -10.03
CA LYS A 31 4.15 0.38 -10.87
C LYS A 31 5.32 -0.31 -10.17
N ALA A 32 5.56 0.03 -8.90
CA ALA A 32 6.63 -0.59 -8.11
C ALA A 32 6.44 -2.11 -8.01
N LEU A 33 5.24 -2.57 -7.68
CA LEU A 33 4.89 -3.99 -7.61
C LEU A 33 5.07 -4.72 -8.94
N GLY A 34 4.70 -4.10 -10.07
CA GLY A 34 4.96 -4.66 -11.39
C GLY A 34 6.45 -4.88 -11.65
N THR A 35 7.28 -3.92 -11.24
CA THR A 35 8.74 -4.00 -11.35
C THR A 35 9.31 -5.09 -10.44
N LEU A 36 8.87 -5.12 -9.18
CA LEU A 36 9.31 -6.05 -8.13
C LEU A 36 9.06 -7.53 -8.50
N ARG A 37 7.87 -7.82 -9.02
CA ARG A 37 7.49 -9.17 -9.48
C ARG A 37 8.29 -9.63 -10.69
N SER A 38 8.76 -8.69 -11.52
CA SER A 38 9.61 -9.00 -12.67
C SER A 38 11.04 -9.34 -12.25
N SER A 39 11.59 -8.65 -11.23
CA SER A 39 12.92 -8.95 -10.68
C SER A 39 12.98 -10.32 -10.01
N LEU A 40 11.92 -10.71 -9.28
CA LEU A 40 11.87 -12.02 -8.60
C LEU A 40 11.95 -13.20 -9.59
N LYS A 41 11.43 -13.03 -10.81
CA LYS A 41 11.43 -14.08 -11.85
C LYS A 41 12.76 -14.20 -12.61
N LYS A 42 13.64 -13.20 -12.54
CA LYS A 42 14.86 -13.12 -13.36
C LYS A 42 16.10 -13.67 -12.66
N GLY A 43 15.98 -14.05 -11.39
CA GLY A 43 17.10 -14.48 -10.54
C GLY A 43 17.62 -15.88 -10.84
N THR A 44 18.15 -16.14 -12.04
CA THR A 44 18.94 -17.35 -12.30
C THR A 44 20.40 -16.95 -12.46
N PHE A 45 21.17 -17.08 -11.38
CA PHE A 45 22.62 -16.85 -11.41
C PHE A 45 23.33 -18.20 -11.59
N SER A 46 24.19 -18.31 -12.60
CA SER A 46 25.10 -19.46 -12.75
C SER A 46 26.47 -19.05 -12.21
N SER A 47 26.85 -19.63 -11.07
CA SER A 47 28.17 -19.40 -10.49
C SER A 47 29.18 -20.36 -11.13
N THR A 48 30.26 -19.83 -11.69
CA THR A 48 31.43 -20.59 -12.15
C THR A 48 32.54 -20.67 -11.09
N ASN A 49 32.30 -20.12 -9.90
CA ASN A 49 33.33 -19.91 -8.88
C ASN A 49 33.51 -21.13 -7.96
N LYS A 50 34.77 -21.53 -7.70
CA LYS A 50 35.12 -22.73 -6.91
C LYS A 50 35.35 -22.46 -5.41
N ASP A 51 35.32 -21.21 -4.97
CA ASP A 51 35.48 -20.87 -3.56
C ASP A 51 34.16 -21.10 -2.81
N ASN A 52 34.15 -22.13 -1.96
CA ASN A 52 32.98 -22.53 -1.18
C ASN A 52 32.48 -21.41 -0.25
N VAL A 53 33.37 -20.56 0.29
CA VAL A 53 32.98 -19.46 1.21
C VAL A 53 32.27 -18.36 0.43
N ALA A 54 32.84 -17.92 -0.70
CA ALA A 54 32.21 -16.94 -1.56
C ALA A 54 30.86 -17.42 -2.11
N VAL A 55 30.75 -18.70 -2.50
CA VAL A 55 29.50 -19.30 -2.97
C VAL A 55 28.42 -19.29 -1.88
N ALA A 56 28.78 -19.68 -0.65
CA ALA A 56 27.85 -19.64 0.48
C ALA A 56 27.38 -18.21 0.80
N LEU A 57 28.29 -17.22 0.74
CA LEU A 57 27.97 -15.82 0.98
C LEU A 57 27.01 -15.24 -0.07
N ILE A 58 27.25 -15.56 -1.34
CA ILE A 58 26.38 -15.17 -2.46
C ILE A 58 24.99 -15.81 -2.27
N GLY A 59 24.93 -17.08 -1.85
CA GLY A 59 23.66 -17.76 -1.54
C GLY A 59 22.88 -17.03 -0.45
N ALA A 60 23.51 -16.75 0.69
CA ALA A 60 22.87 -16.01 1.79
C ALA A 60 22.40 -14.61 1.37
N LEU A 61 23.18 -13.90 0.54
CA LEU A 61 22.78 -12.61 -0.01
C LEU A 61 21.54 -12.70 -0.89
N ARG A 62 21.37 -13.78 -1.66
CA ARG A 62 20.17 -14.02 -2.48
C ARG A 62 18.94 -14.31 -1.64
N GLU A 63 19.10 -15.06 -0.56
CA GLU A 63 18.01 -15.28 0.39
C GLU A 63 17.57 -13.96 1.05
N VAL A 64 18.53 -13.16 1.51
CA VAL A 64 18.23 -11.82 2.07
C VAL A 64 17.55 -10.93 1.03
N GLU A 65 18.03 -10.92 -0.22
CA GLU A 65 17.39 -10.20 -1.33
C GLU A 65 15.95 -10.68 -1.52
N ALA A 66 15.72 -11.98 -1.65
CA ALA A 66 14.40 -12.55 -1.86
C ALA A 66 13.42 -12.20 -0.72
N VAL A 67 13.85 -12.36 0.54
CA VAL A 67 13.04 -11.99 1.72
C VAL A 67 12.77 -10.49 1.75
N THR A 68 13.75 -9.66 1.39
CA THR A 68 13.56 -8.20 1.34
C THR A 68 12.54 -7.82 0.28
N LEU A 69 12.61 -8.43 -0.92
CA LEU A 69 11.65 -8.18 -1.99
C LEU A 69 10.23 -8.61 -1.59
N THR A 70 10.06 -9.76 -0.94
CA THR A 70 8.73 -10.20 -0.48
C THR A 70 8.16 -9.31 0.63
N VAL A 71 9.00 -8.83 1.55
CA VAL A 71 8.58 -7.85 2.57
C VAL A 71 8.08 -6.57 1.91
N PHE A 72 8.82 -6.02 0.93
CA PHE A 72 8.38 -4.83 0.20
C PHE A 72 7.11 -5.09 -0.62
N GLU A 73 6.95 -6.28 -1.21
CA GLU A 73 5.73 -6.64 -1.94
C GLU A 73 4.50 -6.63 -1.01
N SER A 74 4.62 -7.27 0.15
CA SER A 74 3.56 -7.31 1.17
C SER A 74 3.22 -5.92 1.68
N LEU A 75 4.23 -5.12 2.03
CA LEU A 75 4.07 -3.76 2.53
C LEU A 75 3.38 -2.85 1.50
N LEU A 76 3.84 -2.86 0.25
CA LEU A 76 3.25 -2.06 -0.81
C LEU A 76 1.81 -2.48 -1.10
N SER A 77 1.53 -3.79 -1.10
CA SER A 77 0.18 -4.32 -1.28
C SER A 77 -0.75 -3.87 -0.14
N PHE A 78 -0.27 -3.95 1.09
CA PHE A 78 -0.95 -3.46 2.29
C PHE A 78 -1.28 -1.98 2.17
N ILE A 79 -0.28 -1.12 1.93
CA ILE A 79 -0.47 0.33 1.77
C ILE A 79 -1.43 0.65 0.62
N SER A 80 -1.50 -0.15 -0.45
CA SER A 80 -2.45 0.10 -1.55
C SER A 80 -3.91 -0.12 -1.17
N GLY A 81 -4.19 -0.82 -0.05
CA GLY A 81 -5.54 -1.28 0.30
C GLY A 81 -6.13 -2.23 -0.74
N ALA A 82 -5.30 -2.83 -1.59
CA ALA A 82 -5.74 -3.79 -2.60
C ALA A 82 -5.58 -5.18 -2.00
N LYS A 83 -6.68 -5.96 -1.90
CA LYS A 83 -6.56 -7.41 -1.68
C LYS A 83 -5.60 -7.95 -2.75
N SER A 84 -4.70 -8.84 -2.32
CA SER A 84 -3.84 -9.63 -3.19
C SER A 84 -4.70 -10.45 -4.17
N GLN A 85 -5.17 -9.82 -5.23
CA GLN A 85 -5.80 -10.46 -6.36
C GLN A 85 -4.79 -10.40 -7.49
N SER A 86 -4.25 -11.57 -7.80
CA SER A 86 -3.34 -11.77 -8.92
C SER A 86 -3.95 -11.19 -10.20
N LYS A 87 -3.08 -10.66 -11.06
CA LYS A 87 -3.36 -10.16 -12.41
C LYS A 87 -4.16 -8.85 -12.45
N MET A 88 -3.43 -7.74 -12.29
CA MET A 88 -3.72 -6.56 -13.11
C MET A 88 -3.47 -6.92 -14.58
N SER A 89 -4.46 -7.54 -15.22
CA SER A 89 -4.52 -7.60 -16.68
C SER A 89 -4.64 -6.15 -17.15
N GLY A 90 -3.64 -5.67 -17.89
CA GLY A 90 -3.71 -4.40 -18.59
C GLY A 90 -4.99 -4.37 -19.43
N TRP A 91 -5.61 -3.20 -19.50
CA TRP A 91 -6.83 -2.91 -20.26
C TRP A 91 -8.17 -3.31 -19.59
N SER A 92 -8.75 -2.38 -18.81
CA SER A 92 -10.21 -2.35 -18.63
C SER A 92 -10.80 -0.94 -18.53
N PHE A 93 -10.07 0.10 -18.95
CA PHE A 93 -10.55 1.49 -18.86
C PHE A 93 -11.50 1.92 -19.99
N VAL A 94 -12.19 0.98 -20.65
CA VAL A 94 -13.27 1.30 -21.59
C VAL A 94 -14.43 0.33 -21.42
N SER A 95 -15.13 0.42 -20.29
CA SER A 95 -16.56 0.08 -20.20
C SER A 95 -17.08 0.45 -18.81
N LYS A 96 -18.36 0.85 -18.77
CA LYS A 96 -19.16 1.24 -17.59
C LYS A 96 -19.18 2.74 -17.24
N LEU A 97 -19.36 3.55 -18.28
CA LEU A 97 -20.43 4.54 -18.24
C LEU A 97 -21.72 3.80 -18.62
N MET A 98 -22.49 3.31 -17.64
CA MET A 98 -23.93 2.99 -17.72
C MET A 98 -24.36 2.57 -16.29
N LEU A 99 -25.39 3.26 -15.80
CA LEU A 99 -25.87 3.29 -14.42
C LEU A 99 -26.52 1.98 -13.93
N THR A 100 -26.52 1.82 -12.59
CA THR A 100 -27.53 1.13 -11.77
C THR A 100 -27.95 -0.28 -12.16
N LYS A 101 -27.37 -1.29 -11.49
CA LYS A 101 -28.15 -2.39 -10.90
C LYS A 101 -27.31 -3.16 -9.89
N LYS A 102 -27.79 -3.21 -8.64
CA LYS A 102 -27.36 -4.13 -7.59
C LYS A 102 -27.41 -5.56 -8.12
N VAL A 103 -26.27 -6.25 -8.12
CA VAL A 103 -26.20 -7.72 -8.25
C VAL A 103 -25.16 -8.18 -7.24
N ALA A 104 -25.64 -8.97 -6.28
CA ALA A 104 -24.84 -9.66 -5.27
C ALA A 104 -23.94 -10.70 -5.95
N CYS A 105 -22.67 -10.77 -5.55
CA CYS A 105 -21.87 -11.98 -5.68
C CYS A 105 -20.72 -11.94 -4.68
N ASP A 106 -20.65 -13.03 -3.92
CA ASP A 106 -19.57 -13.55 -3.09
C ASP A 106 -19.41 -12.93 -1.70
N GLU A 107 -20.38 -13.30 -0.85
CA GLU A 107 -20.15 -13.52 0.58
C GLU A 107 -19.25 -14.74 0.74
N GLU A 108 -17.97 -14.52 1.05
CA GLU A 108 -17.12 -15.35 1.93
C GLU A 108 -15.72 -14.71 1.99
N ASP A 109 -15.60 -13.70 2.86
CA ASP A 109 -14.48 -13.51 3.81
C ASP A 109 -14.69 -12.15 4.49
N GLN A 110 -15.31 -12.26 5.66
CA GLN A 110 -15.46 -11.23 6.67
C GLN A 110 -14.13 -10.50 6.89
N ALA A 111 -14.18 -9.16 6.83
CA ALA A 111 -13.32 -8.22 7.57
C ALA A 111 -11.83 -8.57 7.70
N ASP A 112 -11.04 -8.15 6.71
CA ASP A 112 -9.71 -7.58 6.98
C ASP A 112 -9.49 -6.51 5.92
N LEU A 113 -10.24 -5.41 6.06
CA LEU A 113 -9.80 -4.16 5.47
C LEU A 113 -8.62 -3.68 6.33
N ASN A 114 -7.58 -3.17 5.69
CA ASN A 114 -6.51 -2.50 6.41
C ASN A 114 -6.87 -1.04 6.62
N GLU A 115 -6.19 -0.38 7.56
CA GLU A 115 -6.46 0.99 8.00
C GLU A 115 -6.48 1.98 6.82
N PHE A 116 -5.69 1.74 5.78
CA PHE A 116 -5.73 2.56 4.56
C PHE A 116 -7.03 2.37 3.75
N ALA A 117 -7.52 1.13 3.65
CA ALA A 117 -8.78 0.83 2.97
C ALA A 117 -9.98 1.34 3.77
N ASP A 118 -9.92 1.29 5.10
CA ASP A 118 -10.98 1.79 5.98
C ASP A 118 -11.13 3.31 5.89
N VAL A 119 -10.02 4.06 5.97
CA VAL A 119 -10.02 5.51 5.73
C VAL A 119 -10.52 5.83 4.32
N ASP A 120 -10.09 5.08 3.30
CA ASP A 120 -10.55 5.28 1.92
C ASP A 120 -12.08 5.06 1.81
N ALA A 121 -12.64 4.05 2.49
CA ALA A 121 -14.07 3.76 2.49
C ALA A 121 -14.86 4.84 3.25
N ALA A 122 -14.41 5.22 4.44
CA ALA A 122 -15.04 6.23 5.28
C ALA A 122 -15.11 7.59 4.56
N LEU A 123 -13.99 8.04 3.97
CA LEU A 123 -13.92 9.31 3.25
C LEU A 123 -14.73 9.32 1.94
N ASN A 124 -14.79 8.21 1.22
CA ASN A 124 -15.63 8.11 0.02
C ASN A 124 -17.14 8.13 0.36
N SER A 125 -17.54 7.53 1.48
CA SER A 125 -18.92 7.60 1.97
C SER A 125 -19.36 9.04 2.21
N LEU A 126 -18.50 9.85 2.84
CA LEU A 126 -18.76 11.28 3.07
C LEU A 126 -18.98 12.07 1.77
N LEU A 127 -18.16 11.81 0.76
CA LEU A 127 -18.31 12.47 -0.55
C LEU A 127 -19.64 12.12 -1.23
N CYS A 128 -20.11 10.88 -1.10
CA CYS A 128 -21.39 10.43 -1.66
C CYS A 128 -22.59 11.03 -0.92
N GLN A 129 -22.50 11.22 0.40
CA GLN A 129 -23.55 11.83 1.21
C GLN A 129 -23.76 13.33 0.91
N GLU A 130 -22.74 14.05 0.45
CA GLU A 130 -22.93 15.44 0.01
C GLU A 130 -23.69 15.57 -1.33
N ALA A 131 -23.61 14.55 -2.19
CA ALA A 131 -24.25 14.56 -3.51
C ALA A 131 -25.73 14.13 -3.46
N GLY A 132 -26.13 13.35 -2.44
CA GLY A 132 -27.50 12.92 -2.21
C GLY A 132 -28.05 13.52 -0.92
N LYS A 133 -29.09 14.34 -1.00
CA LYS A 133 -29.76 14.91 0.19
C LYS A 133 -30.41 13.81 1.04
N SER A 134 -29.67 13.18 1.95
CA SER A 134 -30.28 12.38 3.02
C SER A 134 -29.75 12.82 4.38
N ASP A 135 -30.68 12.97 5.31
CA ASP A 135 -30.58 13.60 6.63
C ASP A 135 -29.82 12.76 7.68
N ASN A 136 -28.98 11.83 7.24
CA ASN A 136 -28.19 11.01 8.16
C ASN A 136 -26.94 11.81 8.52
N ALA A 137 -26.86 12.22 9.79
CA ALA A 137 -25.71 12.93 10.33
C ALA A 137 -24.42 12.18 9.96
N VAL A 138 -23.51 12.90 9.30
CA VAL A 138 -22.13 12.46 9.05
C VAL A 138 -21.55 11.92 10.35
N ASP A 139 -21.20 10.64 10.37
CA ASP A 139 -20.52 10.00 11.50
C ASP A 139 -19.04 10.44 11.50
N GLY A 140 -18.83 11.72 11.81
CA GLY A 140 -17.50 12.34 11.87
C GLY A 140 -16.61 11.70 12.94
N GLU A 141 -17.20 11.10 13.97
CA GLU A 141 -16.49 10.35 15.01
C GLU A 141 -15.88 9.07 14.44
N ASN A 142 -16.60 8.36 13.55
CA ASN A 142 -16.07 7.18 12.88
C ASN A 142 -14.86 7.53 12.00
N VAL A 143 -14.96 8.58 11.17
CA VAL A 143 -13.86 9.01 10.27
C VAL A 143 -12.62 9.43 11.05
N GLN A 144 -12.81 10.14 12.17
CA GLN A 144 -11.70 10.56 13.02
C GLN A 144 -10.97 9.35 13.63
N ARG A 145 -11.71 8.31 14.04
CA ARG A 145 -11.12 7.08 14.58
C ARG A 145 -10.28 6.34 13.53
N GLU A 146 -10.81 6.18 12.32
CA GLU A 146 -10.09 5.52 11.21
C GLU A 146 -8.80 6.27 10.88
N LEU A 147 -8.84 7.61 10.86
CA LEU A 147 -7.64 8.43 10.62
C LEU A 147 -6.59 8.28 11.73
N GLN A 148 -7.00 8.18 12.99
CA GLN A 148 -6.10 7.95 14.12
C GLN A 148 -5.45 6.55 14.04
N GLN A 149 -6.23 5.53 13.69
CA GLN A 149 -5.69 4.18 13.48
C GLN A 149 -4.68 4.15 12.33
N LEU A 150 -4.98 4.84 11.22
CA LEU A 150 -4.05 4.97 10.11
C LEU A 150 -2.75 5.72 10.49
N GLU A 151 -2.84 6.74 11.34
CA GLU A 151 -1.68 7.48 11.85
C GLU A 151 -0.76 6.57 12.67
N LEU A 152 -1.32 5.80 13.61
CA LEU A 152 -0.56 4.84 14.42
C LEU A 152 0.05 3.74 13.53
N CYS A 153 -0.73 3.17 12.61
CA CYS A 153 -0.26 2.16 11.66
C CYS A 153 0.89 2.71 10.79
N SER A 154 0.79 3.97 10.32
CA SER A 154 1.86 4.60 9.55
C SER A 154 3.13 4.78 10.38
N GLN A 155 3.01 5.18 11.64
CA GLN A 155 4.15 5.32 12.55
C GLN A 155 4.86 3.99 12.81
N ASP A 156 4.10 2.92 13.07
CA ASP A 156 4.65 1.57 13.27
C ASP A 156 5.40 1.07 12.02
N LEU A 157 4.84 1.35 10.83
CA LEU A 157 5.48 1.03 9.56
C LEU A 157 6.79 1.81 9.36
N GLU A 158 6.82 3.10 9.68
CA GLU A 158 8.01 3.95 9.59
C GLU A 158 9.13 3.44 10.51
N GLU A 159 8.81 3.14 11.77
CA GLU A 159 9.78 2.60 12.73
C GLU A 159 10.31 1.23 12.30
N GLY A 160 9.41 0.33 11.87
CA GLY A 160 9.78 -0.98 11.36
C GLY A 160 10.71 -0.91 10.15
N LEU A 161 10.42 -0.01 9.20
CA LEU A 161 11.25 0.22 8.02
C LEU A 161 12.61 0.79 8.38
N GLU A 162 12.68 1.77 9.28
CA GLU A 162 13.96 2.31 9.75
C GLU A 162 14.82 1.20 10.35
N GLY A 163 14.22 0.35 11.18
CA GLY A 163 14.87 -0.82 11.76
C GLY A 163 15.40 -1.79 10.71
N LEU A 164 14.60 -2.10 9.69
CA LEU A 164 14.99 -2.96 8.57
C LEU A 164 16.17 -2.37 7.79
N PHE A 165 16.10 -1.10 7.39
CA PHE A 165 17.18 -0.44 6.65
C PHE A 165 18.48 -0.41 7.43
N ARG A 166 18.42 -0.10 8.73
CA ARG A 166 19.59 -0.12 9.61
C ARG A 166 20.25 -1.50 9.66
N ARG A 167 19.46 -2.58 9.73
CA ARG A 167 19.97 -3.97 9.72
C ARG A 167 20.58 -4.34 8.38
N LEU A 168 19.93 -3.99 7.26
CA LEU A 168 20.47 -4.24 5.91
C LEU A 168 21.81 -3.54 5.68
N ILE A 169 21.95 -2.29 6.14
CA ILE A 169 23.23 -1.55 6.07
C ILE A 169 24.30 -2.26 6.90
N LYS A 170 24.00 -2.64 8.15
CA LYS A 170 24.94 -3.37 9.01
C LYS A 170 25.40 -4.68 8.37
N ASN A 171 24.46 -5.46 7.82
CA ASN A 171 24.77 -6.70 7.12
C ASN A 171 25.70 -6.44 5.93
N ARG A 172 25.40 -5.44 5.09
CA ARG A 172 26.26 -5.07 3.97
C ARG A 172 27.67 -4.70 4.42
N VAL A 173 27.82 -3.87 5.45
CA VAL A 173 29.12 -3.47 6.00
C VAL A 173 29.89 -4.69 6.53
N SER A 174 29.24 -5.55 7.30
CA SER A 174 29.86 -6.79 7.81
C SER A 174 30.37 -7.69 6.69
N LEU A 175 29.59 -7.85 5.62
CA LEU A 175 29.94 -8.68 4.47
C LEU A 175 31.13 -8.10 3.68
N LEU A 176 31.13 -6.79 3.46
CA LEU A 176 32.26 -6.11 2.81
C LEU A 176 33.55 -6.26 3.62
N ASN A 177 33.45 -6.17 4.94
CA ASN A 177 34.60 -6.35 5.83
C ASN A 177 35.13 -7.79 5.79
N THR A 178 34.26 -8.81 5.72
CA THR A 178 34.69 -10.22 5.59
C THR A 178 35.32 -10.55 4.24
N LEU A 179 34.99 -9.80 3.18
CA LEU A 179 35.58 -10.00 1.85
C LEU A 179 36.87 -9.21 1.65
N SER A 180 37.15 -8.24 2.51
CA SER A 180 38.32 -7.35 2.42
C SER A 180 39.47 -7.75 3.35
N ASN A 181 39.25 -8.68 4.28
CA ASN A 181 40.24 -9.27 5.18
C ASN A 181 40.58 -10.69 4.74
#